data_AF-A0A9X5BE96-F1
#
_entry.id   AF-A0A9X5BE96-F1
#
_cell.length_a   1.000
_cell.length_b   1.000
_cell.length_c   1.000
_cell.angle_alpha   90.00
_cell.angle_beta   90.00
_cell.angle_gamma   90.00
#
_symmetry.space_group_name_H-M   'P 1'
#
loop_
_entity.id
_entity.type
_entity.pdbx_description
1 polymer ?
#
loop_
_entity_poly.entity_id
_entity_poly.type
_entity_poly.pdbx_seq_one_letter_code
_entity_poly.pdbx_strand_id
1 'polypeptide(L)'
;MAIVITNGNHYITYTDSGAIKKTTDINSAFQFSTVAEAIKGMKKAEEKTKSYFVFDTLTQHILWKWMTEEEIKKMRKNKMSLSMVRRDSKGKIKRKSYSEDTRKLIYLNAGGRCELCGRKILLEDMTIDHITPLAMGGEDDVENLSCTCYPCNLFKGNILPSDFMERITDIFLYQMERRHKDRVKWKIVHKMLNKMI
;
A
#
# COMPACT_ATOMS: atom_id res chain seq x y z
N MET A 1 2.15 20.80 19.39
CA MET A 1 2.31 20.32 18.00
C MET A 1 3.73 20.67 17.60
N ALA A 2 4.61 19.68 17.48
CA ALA A 2 5.97 19.94 17.02
C ALA A 2 6.15 19.24 15.67
N ILE A 3 6.09 20.02 14.60
CA ILE A 3 6.40 19.58 13.24
C ILE A 3 7.92 19.65 13.11
N VAL A 4 8.55 18.52 12.81
CA VAL A 4 10.01 18.42 12.69
C VAL A 4 10.38 17.84 11.33
N ILE A 5 11.64 18.01 10.92
CA ILE A 5 12.19 17.32 9.74
C ILE A 5 13.16 16.25 10.24
N THR A 6 12.94 15.00 9.84
CA THR A 6 13.74 13.86 10.28
C THR A 6 13.93 12.84 9.16
N ASN A 7 14.95 11.98 9.28
CA ASN A 7 15.10 10.78 8.46
C ASN A 7 14.91 9.48 9.27
N GLY A 8 14.28 9.59 10.45
CA GLY A 8 14.09 8.49 11.41
C GLY A 8 15.23 8.31 12.41
N ASN A 9 16.46 8.71 12.03
CA ASN A 9 17.64 8.61 12.90
C ASN A 9 18.12 9.97 13.42
N HIS A 10 17.95 11.03 12.61
CA HIS A 10 18.41 12.37 12.91
C HIS A 10 17.30 13.38 12.61
N TYR A 11 17.30 14.47 13.36
CA TYR A 11 16.46 15.63 13.17
C TYR A 11 17.28 16.81 12.65
N ILE A 12 16.63 17.70 11.92
CA ILE A 12 17.23 18.96 11.48
C ILE A 12 17.11 20.01 12.60
N THR A 13 18.19 20.73 12.82
CA THR A 13 18.24 21.96 13.61
C THR A 13 19.07 23.02 12.86
N TYR A 14 19.10 24.25 13.35
CA TYR A 14 19.83 25.35 12.73
C TYR A 14 20.90 25.91 13.67
N THR A 15 22.05 26.30 13.13
CA THR A 15 23.06 27.09 13.86
C THR A 15 22.60 28.54 14.02
N ASP A 16 23.28 29.31 14.85
CA ASP A 16 23.02 30.75 15.02
C ASP A 16 23.17 31.54 13.71
N SER A 17 24.01 31.04 12.78
CA SER A 17 24.17 31.56 11.43
C SER A 17 23.10 31.09 10.43
N GLY A 18 22.12 30.30 10.86
CA GLY A 18 21.04 29.75 10.02
C GLY A 18 21.43 28.55 9.17
N ALA A 19 22.61 27.94 9.38
CA ALA A 19 23.04 26.75 8.66
C ALA A 19 22.40 25.48 9.24
N ILE A 20 22.07 24.53 8.39
CA ILE A 20 21.47 23.24 8.80
C ILE A 20 22.51 22.40 9.54
N LYS A 21 22.13 21.92 10.72
CA LYS A 21 22.85 20.93 11.54
C LYS A 21 21.92 19.73 11.80
N LYS A 22 22.52 18.57 12.08
CA LYS A 22 21.80 17.34 12.44
C LYS A 22 21.95 17.08 13.93
N THR A 23 20.90 16.58 14.57
CA THR A 23 20.89 16.14 15.97
C THR A 23 20.15 14.82 16.10
N THR A 24 20.51 13.98 17.06
CA THR A 24 19.77 12.74 17.38
C THR A 24 18.70 12.96 18.45
N ASP A 25 18.82 14.03 19.24
CA ASP A 25 17.83 14.42 20.25
C ASP A 25 16.70 15.24 19.61
N ILE A 26 15.47 14.75 19.78
CA ILE A 26 14.25 15.38 19.26
C ILE A 26 13.95 16.71 19.95
N ASN A 27 14.33 16.88 21.22
CA ASN A 27 14.07 18.13 21.95
C ASN A 27 14.95 19.27 21.41
N SER A 28 16.10 18.92 20.85
CA SER A 28 17.02 19.83 20.17
C SER A 28 16.67 20.07 18.69
N ALA A 29 15.63 19.41 18.17
CA ALA A 29 15.17 19.58 16.79
C ALA A 29 14.51 20.95 16.60
N PHE A 30 14.66 21.52 15.41
CA PHE A 30 13.92 22.73 15.06
C PHE A 30 12.44 22.39 14.87
N GLN A 31 11.56 23.10 15.59
CA GLN A 31 10.12 22.93 15.52
C GLN A 31 9.54 23.97 14.56
N PHE A 32 8.88 23.50 13.51
CA PHE A 32 8.16 24.34 12.56
C PHE A 32 6.75 24.60 13.06
N SER A 33 6.25 25.82 12.83
CA SER A 33 4.87 26.17 13.20
C SER A 33 3.85 25.53 12.24
N THR A 34 4.26 25.32 10.99
CA THR A 34 3.42 24.69 9.96
C THR A 34 4.20 23.70 9.08
N VAL A 35 3.46 22.80 8.42
CA VAL A 35 4.01 21.86 7.42
C VAL A 35 4.63 22.63 6.24
N ALA A 36 3.98 23.72 5.82
CA ALA A 36 4.45 24.54 4.70
C ALA A 36 5.82 25.16 4.96
N GLU A 37 6.07 25.63 6.19
CA GLU A 37 7.39 26.13 6.60
C GLU A 37 8.46 25.05 6.57
N ALA A 38 8.15 23.85 7.09
CA ALA A 38 9.06 22.71 7.05
C ALA A 38 9.44 22.35 5.60
N ILE A 39 8.44 22.25 4.71
CA ILE A 39 8.66 21.98 3.28
C ILE A 39 9.51 23.08 2.64
N LYS A 40 9.25 24.36 2.95
CA LYS A 40 10.06 25.48 2.44
C LYS A 40 11.52 25.37 2.90
N GLY A 41 11.74 24.98 4.15
CA GLY A 41 13.08 24.69 4.70
C GLY A 41 13.79 23.56 3.95
N MET A 42 13.10 22.44 3.71
CA MET A 42 13.64 21.32 2.94
C MET A 42 13.99 21.72 1.51
N LYS A 43 13.10 22.45 0.82
CA LYS A 43 13.34 22.92 -0.56
C LYS A 43 14.57 23.83 -0.68
N LYS A 44 14.84 24.68 0.31
CA LYS A 44 16.05 25.52 0.33
C LYS A 44 17.35 24.72 0.47
N ALA A 45 17.27 23.48 0.96
CA ALA A 45 18.42 22.61 1.19
C ALA A 45 18.15 21.20 0.65
N GLU A 46 17.65 21.14 -0.58
CA GLU A 46 17.16 19.90 -1.21
C GLU A 46 18.19 18.77 -1.12
N GLU A 47 19.42 18.98 -1.61
CA GLU A 47 20.48 17.97 -1.60
C GLU A 47 20.78 17.41 -0.20
N LYS A 48 20.69 18.25 0.85
CA LYS A 48 20.95 17.83 2.24
C LYS A 48 19.78 17.11 2.88
N THR A 49 18.57 17.28 2.32
CA THR A 49 17.31 16.82 2.91
C THR A 49 16.55 15.81 2.05
N LYS A 50 17.10 15.38 0.90
CA LYS A 50 16.49 14.36 0.01
C LYS A 50 16.04 13.09 0.74
N SER A 51 16.78 12.65 1.76
CA SER A 51 16.45 11.47 2.58
C SER A 51 15.62 11.76 3.83
N TYR A 52 15.22 13.01 4.03
CA TYR A 52 14.43 13.45 5.18
C TYR A 52 12.94 13.61 4.79
N PHE A 53 12.09 13.69 5.80
CA PHE A 53 10.66 13.89 5.70
C PHE A 53 10.15 14.79 6.83
N VAL A 54 9.02 15.45 6.59
CA VAL A 54 8.28 16.22 7.60
C VAL A 54 7.46 15.26 8.44
N PHE A 55 7.60 15.36 9.75
CA PHE A 55 7.01 14.45 10.72
C PHE A 55 6.25 15.23 11.79
N ASP A 56 5.05 14.78 12.11
CA ASP A 56 4.30 15.28 13.27
C ASP A 56 4.54 14.37 14.46
N THR A 57 5.17 14.93 15.47
CA THR A 57 5.50 14.22 16.71
C THR A 57 4.28 13.89 17.56
N LEU A 58 3.16 14.59 17.40
CA LEU A 58 1.94 14.30 18.16
C LEU A 58 1.19 13.12 17.57
N THR A 59 0.94 13.15 16.26
CA THR A 59 0.22 12.07 15.57
C THR A 59 1.11 10.92 15.14
N GLN A 60 2.43 11.07 15.28
CA GLN A 60 3.45 10.13 14.80
C GLN A 60 3.34 9.81 13.31
N HIS A 61 2.90 10.78 12.51
CA HIS A 61 2.71 10.61 11.08
C HIS A 61 3.72 11.39 10.26
N ILE A 62 4.14 10.77 9.14
CA ILE A 62 4.86 11.47 8.08
C ILE A 62 3.86 12.35 7.33
N LEU A 63 4.08 13.66 7.36
CA LEU A 63 3.22 14.63 6.69
C LEU A 63 3.66 14.93 5.26
N TRP A 64 4.97 14.79 4.97
CA TRP A 64 5.52 15.05 3.65
C TRP A 64 6.90 14.42 3.48
N LYS A 65 7.24 13.92 2.29
CA LYS A 65 8.59 13.44 1.95
C LYS A 65 8.93 13.76 0.50
N TRP A 66 10.21 13.78 0.17
CA TRP A 66 10.65 13.74 -1.22
C TRP A 66 10.23 12.42 -1.86
N MET A 67 9.64 12.51 -3.05
CA MET A 67 9.33 11.33 -3.84
C MET A 67 10.53 11.00 -4.74
N THR A 68 10.85 9.72 -4.80
CA THR A 68 11.79 9.18 -5.79
C THR A 68 11.22 9.28 -7.20
N GLU A 69 12.07 9.23 -8.22
CA GLU A 69 11.62 9.22 -9.62
C GLU A 69 10.66 8.06 -9.90
N GLU A 70 10.93 6.89 -9.31
CA GLU A 70 10.07 5.71 -9.46
C GLU A 70 8.71 5.90 -8.79
N GLU A 71 8.65 6.50 -7.59
CA GLU A 71 7.37 6.86 -6.96
C GLU A 71 6.59 7.89 -7.80
N ILE A 72 7.27 8.88 -8.37
CA ILE A 72 6.64 9.88 -9.25
C ILE A 72 6.09 9.22 -10.51
N LYS A 73 6.88 8.36 -11.17
CA LYS A 73 6.45 7.59 -12.35
C LYS A 73 5.23 6.73 -12.01
N LYS A 74 5.27 5.99 -10.89
CA LYS A 74 4.16 5.18 -10.39
C LYS A 74 2.91 6.02 -10.14
N MET A 75 3.06 7.18 -9.50
CA MET A 75 1.95 8.10 -9.23
C MET A 75 1.32 8.65 -10.52
N ARG A 76 2.14 9.05 -11.50
CA ARG A 76 1.67 9.52 -12.81
C ARG A 76 0.93 8.43 -13.58
N LYS A 77 1.49 7.21 -13.60
CA LYS A 77 0.85 6.03 -14.20
C LYS A 77 -0.51 5.75 -13.56
N ASN A 78 -0.58 5.74 -12.23
CA ASN A 78 -1.82 5.51 -11.49
C ASN A 78 -2.87 6.63 -11.76
N LYS A 79 -2.45 7.89 -11.77
CA LYS A 79 -3.36 9.01 -12.10
C LYS A 79 -3.92 8.87 -13.53
N MET A 80 -3.07 8.46 -14.48
CA MET A 80 -3.48 8.19 -15.85
C MET A 80 -4.47 7.02 -15.91
N SER A 81 -4.17 5.89 -15.29
CA SER A 81 -5.06 4.73 -15.32
C SER A 81 -6.40 4.99 -14.62
N LEU A 82 -6.40 5.67 -13.47
CA LEU A 82 -7.62 6.15 -12.81
C LEU A 82 -8.47 7.07 -13.69
N SER A 83 -7.86 7.87 -14.55
CA SER A 83 -8.57 8.73 -15.49
C SER A 83 -9.26 7.96 -16.62
N MET A 84 -8.78 6.74 -16.94
CA MET A 84 -9.35 5.86 -17.95
C MET A 84 -10.51 5.00 -17.41
N VAL A 85 -10.68 4.92 -16.09
CA VAL A 85 -11.76 4.15 -15.45
C VAL A 85 -13.12 4.76 -15.79
N ARG A 86 -13.96 3.97 -16.46
CA ARG A 86 -15.30 4.40 -16.89
C ARG A 86 -16.20 4.64 -15.68
N ARG A 87 -16.95 5.74 -15.71
CA ARG A 87 -17.92 6.09 -14.67
C ARG A 87 -19.30 6.38 -15.27
N ASP A 88 -20.35 6.14 -14.49
CA ASP A 88 -21.71 6.53 -14.85
C ASP A 88 -21.98 8.02 -14.56
N SER A 89 -23.17 8.50 -14.89
CA SER A 89 -23.59 9.89 -14.66
C SER A 89 -23.63 10.30 -13.18
N LYS A 90 -23.62 9.33 -12.25
CA LYS A 90 -23.58 9.54 -10.80
C LYS A 90 -22.15 9.40 -10.24
N GLY A 91 -21.14 9.25 -11.10
CA GLY A 91 -19.73 9.10 -10.73
C GLY A 91 -19.33 7.71 -10.25
N LYS A 92 -20.22 6.70 -10.30
CA LYS A 92 -19.88 5.32 -9.90
C LYS A 92 -19.09 4.61 -11.00
N ILE A 93 -18.16 3.75 -10.60
CA ILE A 93 -17.36 2.95 -11.54
C ILE A 93 -18.29 2.01 -12.32
N LYS A 94 -18.26 2.12 -13.65
CA LYS A 94 -19.01 1.28 -14.57
C LYS A 94 -18.16 0.06 -14.92
N ARG A 95 -18.60 -1.12 -14.47
CA ARG A 95 -17.96 -2.41 -14.78
C ARG A 95 -18.49 -2.96 -16.11
N LYS A 96 -17.61 -3.55 -16.90
CA LYS A 96 -18.03 -4.34 -18.07
C LYS A 96 -18.73 -5.62 -17.60
N SER A 97 -19.74 -6.02 -18.37
CA SER A 97 -20.22 -7.40 -18.35
C SER A 97 -19.41 -8.18 -19.38
N TYR A 98 -18.86 -9.32 -18.97
CA TYR A 98 -18.13 -10.22 -19.86
C TYR A 98 -19.07 -11.30 -20.39
N SER A 99 -18.87 -11.74 -21.64
CA SER A 99 -19.67 -12.82 -22.23
C SER A 99 -19.42 -14.15 -21.54
N GLU A 100 -20.35 -15.09 -21.70
CA GLU A 100 -20.18 -16.46 -21.18
C GLU A 100 -18.94 -17.15 -21.75
N ASP A 101 -18.57 -16.90 -23.01
CA ASP A 101 -17.35 -17.45 -23.61
C ASP A 101 -16.09 -16.89 -22.94
N THR A 102 -16.05 -15.58 -22.66
CA THR A 102 -14.92 -14.98 -21.91
C THR A 102 -14.86 -15.53 -20.49
N ARG A 103 -16.01 -15.66 -19.81
CA ARG A 103 -16.09 -16.29 -18.48
C ARG A 103 -15.55 -17.71 -18.50
N LYS A 104 -15.96 -18.51 -19.49
CA LYS A 104 -15.51 -19.89 -19.66
C LYS A 104 -14.01 -19.99 -19.93
N LEU A 105 -13.45 -19.08 -20.74
CA LEU A 105 -12.01 -19.04 -21.00
C LEU A 105 -11.20 -18.77 -19.73
N ILE A 106 -11.60 -17.75 -18.95
CA ILE A 106 -10.95 -17.41 -17.67
C ILE A 106 -11.01 -18.59 -16.70
N TYR A 107 -12.16 -19.24 -16.60
CA TYR A 107 -12.36 -20.44 -15.77
C TYR A 107 -11.43 -21.60 -16.15
N LEU A 108 -11.32 -21.89 -17.46
CA LEU A 108 -10.49 -22.98 -17.98
C LEU A 108 -9.00 -22.70 -17.75
N ASN A 109 -8.56 -21.46 -17.97
CA ASN A 109 -7.19 -21.04 -17.70
C ASN A 109 -6.82 -21.19 -16.22
N ALA A 110 -7.76 -20.94 -15.32
CA ALA A 110 -7.60 -21.15 -13.88
C ALA A 110 -7.73 -22.63 -13.45
N GLY A 111 -7.91 -23.57 -14.39
CA GLY A 111 -8.05 -25.00 -14.11
C GLY A 111 -9.27 -25.35 -13.25
N GLY A 112 -10.35 -24.56 -13.35
CA GLY A 112 -11.55 -24.71 -12.54
C GLY A 112 -11.33 -24.49 -11.05
N ARG A 113 -10.36 -23.63 -10.69
CA ARG A 113 -10.02 -23.30 -9.31
C ARG A 113 -10.06 -21.79 -9.09
N CYS A 114 -10.40 -21.40 -7.86
CA CYS A 114 -10.24 -20.03 -7.42
C CYS A 114 -8.74 -19.71 -7.32
N GLU A 115 -8.29 -18.64 -7.99
CA GLU A 115 -6.88 -18.26 -8.03
C GLU A 115 -6.38 -17.62 -6.72
N LEU A 116 -7.29 -17.22 -5.82
CA LEU A 116 -6.93 -16.69 -4.50
C LEU A 116 -6.74 -17.77 -3.44
N CYS A 117 -7.52 -18.86 -3.46
CA CYS A 117 -7.48 -19.89 -2.41
C CYS A 117 -7.24 -21.31 -2.91
N GLY A 118 -7.16 -21.53 -4.23
CA GLY A 118 -6.89 -22.81 -4.86
C GLY A 118 -8.04 -23.83 -4.83
N ARG A 119 -9.17 -23.53 -4.18
CA ARG A 119 -10.32 -24.46 -4.13
C ARG A 119 -10.91 -24.68 -5.51
N LYS A 120 -11.37 -25.91 -5.79
CA LYS A 120 -12.20 -26.18 -6.98
C LYS A 120 -13.53 -25.44 -6.87
N ILE A 121 -13.99 -24.88 -7.98
CA ILE A 121 -15.29 -24.21 -8.10
C ILE A 121 -15.96 -24.64 -9.40
N LEU A 122 -17.28 -24.57 -9.47
CA LEU A 122 -18.02 -24.75 -10.70
C LEU A 122 -18.01 -23.44 -11.52
N LEU A 123 -18.19 -23.54 -12.83
CA LEU A 123 -18.27 -22.36 -13.70
C LEU A 123 -19.43 -21.43 -13.31
N GLU A 124 -20.55 -22.00 -12.89
CA GLU A 124 -21.74 -21.26 -12.42
C GLU A 124 -21.51 -20.51 -11.10
N ASP A 125 -20.66 -21.05 -10.22
CA ASP A 125 -20.30 -20.43 -8.94
C ASP A 125 -19.14 -19.41 -9.06
N MET A 126 -18.53 -19.32 -10.24
CA MET A 126 -17.37 -18.47 -10.48
C MET A 126 -17.78 -17.00 -10.52
N THR A 127 -17.05 -16.19 -9.77
CA THR A 127 -17.02 -14.74 -9.93
C THR A 127 -15.77 -14.28 -10.67
N ILE A 128 -15.90 -13.21 -11.43
CA ILE A 128 -14.76 -12.50 -12.02
C ILE A 128 -14.35 -11.40 -11.03
N ASP A 129 -13.07 -11.38 -10.68
CA ASP A 129 -12.45 -10.30 -9.91
C ASP A 129 -11.37 -9.62 -10.76
N HIS A 130 -11.13 -8.33 -10.50
CA HIS A 130 -10.00 -7.62 -11.10
C HIS A 130 -8.78 -7.79 -10.21
N ILE A 131 -7.67 -8.33 -10.74
CA ILE A 131 -6.42 -8.55 -10.00
C ILE A 131 -5.99 -7.22 -9.34
N THR A 132 -5.82 -6.19 -10.16
CA THR A 132 -5.74 -4.80 -9.71
C THR A 132 -7.14 -4.19 -9.77
N PRO A 133 -7.73 -3.78 -8.63
CA PRO A 133 -9.08 -3.20 -8.63
C PRO A 133 -9.18 -1.95 -9.53
N LEU A 134 -10.30 -1.79 -10.23
CA LEU A 134 -10.56 -0.59 -11.05
C LEU A 134 -10.46 0.71 -10.21
N ALA A 135 -10.90 0.67 -8.94
CA ALA A 135 -10.80 1.81 -8.03
C ALA A 135 -9.35 2.21 -7.70
N MET A 136 -8.39 1.31 -7.94
CA MET A 136 -6.95 1.52 -7.77
C MET A 136 -6.24 1.68 -9.12
N GLY A 137 -6.99 1.98 -10.19
CA GLY A 137 -6.42 2.22 -11.51
C GLY A 137 -6.07 0.95 -12.28
N GLY A 138 -6.67 -0.19 -11.95
CA GLY A 138 -6.58 -1.39 -12.77
C GLY A 138 -7.31 -1.24 -14.10
N GLU A 139 -6.83 -1.93 -15.13
CA GLU A 139 -7.44 -1.95 -16.46
C GLU A 139 -8.65 -2.87 -16.48
N ASP A 140 -9.61 -2.57 -17.36
CA ASP A 140 -10.85 -3.36 -17.52
C ASP A 140 -10.71 -4.26 -18.77
N ASP A 141 -9.63 -5.04 -18.82
CA ASP A 141 -9.25 -5.99 -19.88
C ASP A 141 -9.29 -7.43 -19.36
N VAL A 142 -8.88 -8.44 -20.14
CA VAL A 142 -8.95 -9.85 -19.72
C VAL A 142 -7.74 -10.24 -18.87
N GLU A 143 -6.60 -9.61 -19.13
CA GLU A 143 -5.32 -9.80 -18.48
C GLU A 143 -5.36 -9.41 -17.00
N ASN A 144 -6.21 -8.43 -16.64
CA ASN A 144 -6.44 -8.02 -15.27
C ASN A 144 -7.61 -8.78 -14.60
N LEU A 145 -8.14 -9.86 -15.19
CA LEU A 145 -9.23 -10.64 -14.58
C LEU A 145 -8.73 -11.92 -13.95
N SER A 146 -9.41 -12.32 -12.88
CA SER A 146 -9.13 -13.54 -12.15
C SER A 146 -10.39 -14.34 -11.86
N CYS A 147 -10.25 -15.67 -11.96
CA CYS A 147 -11.24 -16.66 -11.58
C CYS A 147 -11.29 -16.78 -10.05
N THR A 148 -12.39 -16.34 -9.43
CA THR A 148 -12.50 -16.34 -7.96
C THR A 148 -13.79 -16.98 -7.47
N CYS A 149 -13.75 -17.55 -6.27
CA CYS A 149 -14.98 -17.91 -5.56
C CYS A 149 -15.56 -16.66 -4.89
N TYR A 150 -16.88 -16.61 -4.73
CA TYR A 150 -17.57 -15.47 -4.12
C TYR A 150 -16.99 -15.03 -2.76
N PRO A 151 -16.70 -15.92 -1.79
CA PRO A 151 -16.11 -15.50 -0.51
C PRO A 151 -14.75 -14.83 -0.63
N CYS A 152 -13.87 -15.32 -1.52
CA CYS A 152 -12.55 -14.75 -1.70
C CYS A 152 -12.62 -13.40 -2.42
N ASN A 153 -13.47 -13.29 -3.44
CA ASN A 153 -13.70 -12.03 -4.14
C ASN A 153 -14.23 -10.94 -3.18
N LEU A 154 -15.23 -11.30 -2.36
CA LEU A 154 -15.76 -10.41 -1.34
C LEU A 154 -14.70 -10.01 -0.30
N PHE A 155 -13.87 -10.95 0.14
CA PHE A 155 -12.81 -10.70 1.12
C PHE A 155 -11.69 -9.81 0.57
N LYS A 156 -11.30 -9.98 -0.70
CA LYS A 156 -10.31 -9.13 -1.38
C LYS A 156 -10.86 -7.72 -1.63
N GLY A 157 -12.06 -7.60 -2.18
CA GLY A 157 -12.68 -6.32 -2.49
C GLY A 157 -11.78 -5.40 -3.34
N ASN A 158 -11.66 -4.13 -2.97
CA ASN A 158 -10.86 -3.13 -3.70
C ASN A 158 -9.41 -3.01 -3.18
N ILE A 159 -8.84 -4.10 -2.68
CA ILE A 159 -7.47 -4.13 -2.15
C ILE A 159 -6.50 -4.59 -3.25
N LEU A 160 -5.32 -3.96 -3.33
CA LEU A 160 -4.25 -4.38 -4.24
C LEU A 160 -3.73 -5.77 -3.86
N PRO A 161 -3.19 -6.56 -4.81
CA PRO A 161 -2.65 -7.89 -4.51
C PRO A 161 -1.61 -7.90 -3.39
N SER A 162 -0.69 -6.93 -3.37
CA SER A 162 0.32 -6.80 -2.31
C SER A 162 -0.30 -6.63 -0.93
N ASP A 163 -1.21 -5.67 -0.82
CA ASP A 163 -1.83 -5.27 0.45
C ASP A 163 -2.78 -6.37 0.94
N PHE A 164 -3.39 -7.12 0.01
CA PHE A 164 -4.21 -8.29 0.32
C PHE A 164 -3.37 -9.41 0.94
N MET A 165 -2.20 -9.69 0.38
CA MET A 165 -1.27 -10.70 0.91
C MET A 165 -0.69 -10.29 2.28
N GLU A 166 -0.32 -9.03 2.45
CA GLU A 166 0.11 -8.48 3.75
C GLU A 166 -0.98 -8.67 4.80
N ARG A 167 -2.22 -8.27 4.49
CA ARG A 167 -3.36 -8.42 5.39
C ARG A 167 -3.63 -9.88 5.78
N ILE A 168 -3.54 -10.82 4.84
CA ILE A 168 -3.68 -12.25 5.13
C ILE A 168 -2.58 -12.70 6.08
N THR A 169 -1.35 -12.26 5.83
CA THR A 169 -0.17 -12.62 6.64
C THR A 169 -0.31 -12.09 8.06
N ASP A 170 -0.71 -10.84 8.24
CA ASP A 170 -0.94 -10.24 9.56
C ASP A 170 -2.03 -10.97 10.34
N ILE A 171 -3.15 -11.27 9.69
CA ILE A 171 -4.24 -12.04 10.31
C ILE A 171 -3.71 -13.41 10.73
N PHE A 172 -2.97 -14.10 9.87
CA PHE A 172 -2.39 -15.40 10.18
C PHE A 172 -1.45 -15.32 11.38
N LEU A 173 -0.48 -14.41 11.38
CA LEU A 173 0.50 -14.23 12.44
C LEU A 173 -0.19 -13.94 13.78
N TYR A 174 -1.16 -13.02 13.79
CA TYR A 174 -1.93 -12.70 14.99
C TYR A 174 -2.72 -13.89 15.54
N GLN A 175 -3.41 -14.64 14.68
CA GLN A 175 -4.19 -15.82 15.10
C GLN A 175 -3.30 -16.93 15.65
N MET A 176 -2.11 -17.11 15.06
CA MET A 176 -1.12 -18.09 15.51
C MET A 176 -0.49 -17.68 16.85
N GLU A 177 -0.10 -16.41 17.00
CA GLU A 177 0.42 -15.88 18.26
C GLU A 177 -0.59 -16.08 19.39
N ARG A 178 -1.86 -15.70 19.17
CA ARG A 178 -2.92 -15.89 20.17
C ARG A 178 -3.10 -17.33 20.64
N ARG A 179 -2.95 -18.31 19.75
CA ARG A 179 -3.17 -19.74 20.06
C ARG A 179 -1.92 -20.45 20.57
N HIS A 180 -0.74 -19.96 20.20
CA HIS A 180 0.51 -20.71 20.34
C HIS A 180 1.67 -19.93 20.95
N LYS A 181 1.47 -18.72 21.48
CA LYS A 181 2.52 -17.87 22.10
C LYS A 181 3.49 -18.61 23.04
N ASP A 182 2.98 -19.54 23.84
CA ASP A 182 3.76 -20.25 24.86
C ASP A 182 4.51 -21.46 24.30
N ARG A 183 4.21 -21.88 23.06
CA ARG A 183 4.87 -23.03 22.43
C ARG A 183 6.21 -22.63 21.85
N VAL A 184 7.28 -23.30 22.29
CA VAL A 184 8.65 -23.11 21.78
C VAL A 184 8.72 -23.25 20.25
N LYS A 185 8.00 -24.23 19.69
CA LYS A 185 7.91 -24.42 18.23
C LYS A 185 7.39 -23.16 17.51
N TRP A 186 6.38 -22.48 18.07
CA TRP A 186 5.87 -21.24 17.50
C TRP A 186 6.90 -20.12 17.59
N LYS A 187 7.58 -19.95 18.73
CA LYS A 187 8.65 -18.94 18.86
C LYS A 187 9.75 -19.11 17.80
N ILE A 188 10.11 -20.35 17.47
CA ILE A 188 11.07 -20.66 16.40
C ILE A 188 10.50 -20.28 15.04
N VAL A 189 9.30 -20.74 14.71
CA VAL A 189 8.64 -20.48 13.41
C VAL A 189 8.40 -18.99 13.21
N HIS A 190 7.89 -18.27 14.21
CA HIS A 190 7.65 -16.82 14.16
C HIS A 190 8.94 -16.05 13.85
N LYS A 191 10.06 -16.41 14.49
CA LYS A 191 11.37 -15.82 14.21
C LYS A 191 11.85 -16.10 12.77
N MET A 192 11.49 -17.23 12.18
CA MET A 192 11.81 -17.54 10.79
C MET A 192 10.92 -16.76 9.81
N LEU A 193 9.61 -16.69 10.07
CA LEU A 193 8.66 -15.96 9.24
C LEU A 193 9.00 -14.46 9.17
N ASN A 194 9.34 -13.83 10.29
CA ASN A 194 9.75 -12.42 10.35
C ASN A 194 11.09 -12.12 9.66
N LYS A 195 11.80 -13.13 9.14
CA LYS A 195 13.00 -12.94 8.30
C LYS A 195 12.71 -13.10 6.81
N MET A 196 11.56 -13.68 6.46
CA MET A 196 11.16 -13.95 5.08
C MET A 196 10.22 -12.89 4.53
N ILE A 197 9.47 -12.24 5.42
CA ILE A 197 8.61 -11.08 5.17
C ILE A 197 9.46 -9.84 5.45
#